data_AF-A0A645EE37-F1
#
_entry.id   AF-A0A645EE37-F1
#
_cell.length_a   1.000
_cell.length_b   1.000
_cell.length_c   1.000
_cell.angle_alpha   90.00
_cell.angle_beta   90.00
_cell.angle_gamma   90.00
#
_symmetry.space_group_name_H-M   'P 1'
#
loop_
_entity.id
_entity.type
_entity.pdbx_description
1 polymer ?
#
loop_
_entity_poly.entity_id
_entity_poly.type
_entity_poly.pdbx_seq_one_letter_code
_entity_poly.pdbx_strand_id
1 'polypeptide(L)'
;MEILDVALNGLSSRLFKEIRENNSLAYSTGASINFRLVPGMIALHAGTQPARAEEALGRLTAEAVKLADGGLTRTEFEAARLGAVANYARRLEQADAQLVSVLLALFYHEKAENGLNATTRLRKLRYGDFNRAVRRCFAGEPQIAVIAGPSAQPVAPAAKRARGKRAPEQPELPLYKAGEARKNSRIKAKI
;
A
#
# COMPACT_ATOMS: atom_id res chain seq x y z
N MET A 1 1.34 1.83 -5.40
CA MET A 1 0.69 1.22 -4.22
C MET A 1 -0.83 1.34 -4.27
N GLU A 2 -1.41 2.47 -4.69
CA GLU A 2 -2.88 2.63 -4.89
C GLU A 2 -3.55 1.46 -5.66
N ILE A 3 -2.95 0.99 -6.76
CA ILE A 3 -3.49 -0.16 -7.52
C ILE A 3 -3.50 -1.44 -6.66
N LEU A 4 -2.47 -1.66 -5.84
CA LEU A 4 -2.43 -2.82 -4.96
C LEU A 4 -3.47 -2.70 -3.84
N ASP A 5 -3.67 -1.50 -3.31
CA ASP A 5 -4.71 -1.22 -2.32
C ASP A 5 -6.10 -1.61 -2.86
N VAL A 6 -6.46 -1.10 -4.04
CA VAL A 6 -7.74 -1.45 -4.70
C VAL A 6 -7.82 -2.93 -5.07
N ALA A 7 -6.71 -3.60 -5.38
CA ALA A 7 -6.73 -5.02 -5.72
C ALA A 7 -6.94 -5.93 -4.49
N LEU A 8 -6.47 -5.50 -3.31
CA LEU A 8 -6.55 -6.26 -2.06
C LEU A 8 -7.74 -5.86 -1.19
N ASN A 9 -8.32 -4.69 -1.43
CA ASN A 9 -9.45 -4.15 -0.68
C ASN A 9 -10.70 -4.03 -1.56
N GLY A 10 -11.85 -4.39 -1.01
CA GLY A 10 -13.16 -4.30 -1.69
C GLY A 10 -13.76 -5.66 -2.06
N LEU A 11 -15.01 -5.63 -2.50
CA LEU A 11 -15.85 -6.84 -2.68
C LEU A 11 -15.37 -7.77 -3.81
N SER A 12 -14.64 -7.24 -4.79
CA SER A 12 -14.08 -8.01 -5.90
C SER A 12 -12.62 -8.44 -5.67
N SER A 13 -12.03 -8.05 -4.53
CA SER A 13 -10.64 -8.34 -4.21
C SER A 13 -10.41 -9.84 -3.97
N ARG A 14 -9.18 -10.29 -4.20
CA ARG A 14 -8.79 -11.68 -3.90
C ARG A 14 -8.96 -12.04 -2.44
N LEU A 15 -8.68 -11.12 -1.51
CA LEU A 15 -8.80 -11.36 -0.07
C LEU A 15 -10.27 -11.50 0.33
N PHE A 16 -11.15 -10.67 -0.23
CA PHE A 16 -12.58 -10.81 -0.01
C PHE A 16 -13.11 -12.16 -0.51
N LYS A 17 -12.74 -12.54 -1.75
CA LYS A 17 -13.15 -13.83 -2.31
C LYS A 17 -12.63 -15.01 -1.50
N GLU A 18 -11.33 -15.02 -1.19
CA GLU A 18 -10.71 -16.14 -0.48
C GLU A 18 -11.18 -16.22 0.96
N ILE A 19 -11.23 -15.12 1.71
CA ILE A 19 -11.51 -15.17 3.15
C ILE A 19 -13.02 -15.15 3.44
N ARG A 20 -13.78 -14.31 2.74
CA ARG A 20 -15.20 -14.08 3.05
C ARG A 20 -16.15 -14.88 2.16
N GLU A 21 -15.97 -14.86 0.84
CA GLU A 21 -16.92 -15.48 -0.09
C GLU A 21 -16.79 -17.02 -0.11
N ASN A 22 -15.58 -17.52 -0.33
CA ASN A 22 -15.34 -18.95 -0.52
C ASN A 22 -15.32 -19.73 0.80
N ASN A 23 -14.88 -19.10 1.89
CA ASN A 23 -14.59 -19.80 3.15
C ASN A 23 -15.35 -19.26 4.37
N SER A 24 -16.07 -18.15 4.23
CA SER A 24 -16.87 -17.55 5.31
C SER A 24 -16.11 -17.36 6.63
N LEU A 25 -14.81 -17.04 6.57
CA LEU A 25 -13.96 -16.95 7.77
C LEU A 25 -14.06 -15.61 8.48
N ALA A 26 -14.24 -14.53 7.72
CA ALA A 26 -14.21 -13.16 8.21
C ALA A 26 -15.24 -12.30 7.51
N TYR A 27 -15.89 -11.40 8.24
CA TYR A 27 -16.68 -10.33 7.62
C TYR A 27 -15.80 -9.18 7.14
N SER A 28 -14.76 -8.85 7.92
CA SER A 28 -13.77 -7.80 7.64
C SER A 28 -12.44 -8.43 7.24
N THR A 29 -11.97 -8.14 6.03
CA THR A 29 -10.67 -8.58 5.51
C THR A 29 -10.15 -7.55 4.54
N GLY A 30 -8.82 -7.46 4.40
CA GLY A 30 -8.18 -6.51 3.51
C GLY A 30 -6.68 -6.43 3.74
N ALA A 31 -6.09 -5.38 3.20
CA ALA A 31 -4.70 -5.02 3.37
C ALA A 31 -4.57 -3.57 3.81
N SER A 32 -3.78 -3.34 4.86
CA SER A 32 -3.30 -2.02 5.25
C SER A 32 -1.96 -1.75 4.57
N ILE A 33 -1.92 -0.74 3.69
CA ILE A 33 -0.78 -0.43 2.84
C ILE A 33 -0.30 0.99 3.16
N ASN A 34 0.79 1.10 3.92
CA ASN A 34 1.34 2.39 4.35
C ASN A 34 2.71 2.60 3.73
N PHE A 35 2.82 3.42 2.69
CA PHE A 35 4.09 3.80 2.05
C PHE A 35 4.24 5.31 2.02
N ARG A 36 5.19 5.86 2.78
CA ARG A 36 5.46 7.29 2.83
C ARG A 36 6.98 7.51 2.80
N LEU A 37 7.47 8.55 3.46
CA LEU A 37 8.87 9.02 3.40
C LEU A 37 9.89 7.94 3.78
N VAL A 38 9.51 7.06 4.70
CA VAL A 38 10.33 5.92 5.16
C VAL A 38 9.78 4.61 4.61
N PRO A 39 10.61 3.55 4.56
CA PRO A 39 10.13 2.21 4.23
C PRO A 39 8.86 1.86 4.99
N GLY A 40 7.84 1.52 4.20
CA GLY A 40 6.49 1.29 4.67
C GLY A 40 6.22 -0.12 5.17
N MET A 41 4.94 -0.37 5.47
CA MET A 41 4.42 -1.69 5.85
C MET A 41 3.23 -2.07 4.95
N ILE A 42 3.15 -3.36 4.65
CA ILE A 42 1.93 -4.01 4.16
C ILE A 42 1.52 -5.02 5.23
N ALA A 43 0.29 -4.92 5.71
CA ALA A 43 -0.29 -5.88 6.64
C ALA A 43 -1.60 -6.41 6.07
N LEU A 44 -1.67 -7.72 5.84
CA LEU A 44 -2.92 -8.38 5.49
C LEU A 44 -3.66 -8.71 6.79
N HIS A 45 -4.97 -8.52 6.81
CA HIS A 45 -5.76 -8.71 8.02
C HIS A 45 -7.11 -9.37 7.74
N ALA A 46 -7.62 -10.05 8.77
CA ALA A 46 -8.95 -10.62 8.80
C ALA A 46 -9.49 -10.60 10.24
N GLY A 47 -10.75 -10.20 10.41
CA GLY A 47 -11.47 -10.29 11.69
C GLY A 47 -12.34 -11.54 11.72
N THR A 48 -11.91 -12.54 12.49
CA THR A 48 -12.55 -13.87 12.53
C THR A 48 -13.08 -14.21 13.92
N GLN A 49 -13.83 -15.31 14.00
CA GLN A 49 -14.08 -15.98 15.29
C GLN A 49 -12.76 -16.55 15.84
N PRO A 50 -12.58 -16.61 17.18
CA PRO A 50 -11.33 -17.10 17.79
C PRO A 50 -10.92 -18.50 17.32
N ALA A 51 -11.87 -19.42 17.19
CA ALA A 51 -11.63 -20.79 16.78
C ALA A 51 -11.11 -20.95 15.33
N ARG A 52 -11.23 -19.91 14.49
CA ARG A 52 -10.81 -19.96 13.07
C ARG A 52 -9.65 -19.02 12.74
N ALA A 53 -9.01 -18.45 13.76
CA ALA A 53 -7.91 -17.48 13.57
C ALA A 53 -6.70 -18.08 12.86
N GLU A 54 -6.30 -19.31 13.21
CA GLU A 54 -5.17 -20.00 12.56
C GLU A 54 -5.46 -20.32 11.09
N GLU A 55 -6.67 -20.78 10.78
CA GLU A 55 -7.09 -21.05 9.39
C GLU A 55 -7.03 -19.77 8.55
N ALA A 56 -7.53 -18.66 9.08
CA ALA A 56 -7.49 -17.37 8.40
C ALA A 56 -6.05 -16.88 8.20
N LEU A 57 -5.18 -17.01 9.21
CA LEU A 57 -3.76 -16.68 9.07
C LEU A 57 -3.08 -17.52 7.98
N GLY A 58 -3.36 -18.82 7.93
CA GLY A 58 -2.85 -19.71 6.88
C GLY A 58 -3.23 -19.25 5.48
N ARG A 59 -4.50 -18.84 5.29
CA ARG A 59 -4.98 -18.32 4.00
C ARG A 59 -4.41 -16.96 3.63
N LEU A 60 -4.32 -16.02 4.58
CA LEU A 60 -3.67 -14.73 4.33
C LEU A 60 -2.20 -14.93 3.94
N THR A 61 -1.51 -15.86 4.60
CA THR A 61 -0.12 -16.22 4.28
C THR A 61 -0.01 -16.84 2.89
N ALA A 62 -0.92 -17.75 2.52
CA ALA A 62 -0.95 -18.33 1.18
C ALA A 62 -1.19 -17.28 0.09
N GLU A 63 -2.08 -16.32 0.32
CA GLU A 63 -2.29 -15.20 -0.60
C GLU A 63 -1.06 -14.29 -0.72
N ALA A 64 -0.36 -14.03 0.38
CA ALA A 64 0.91 -13.29 0.35
C ALA A 64 1.96 -14.01 -0.50
N VAL A 65 2.08 -15.35 -0.38
CA VAL A 65 2.99 -16.16 -1.21
C VAL A 65 2.60 -16.08 -2.69
N LYS A 66 1.31 -16.21 -3.03
CA LYS A 66 0.84 -16.06 -4.42
C LYS A 66 1.20 -14.67 -5.00
N LEU A 67 1.13 -13.61 -4.19
CA LEU A 67 1.54 -12.26 -4.59
C LEU A 67 3.07 -12.15 -4.76
N ALA A 68 3.86 -12.82 -3.92
CA ALA A 68 5.31 -12.88 -4.02
C ALA A 68 5.80 -13.57 -5.29
N ASP A 69 5.16 -14.68 -5.67
CA ASP A 69 5.56 -15.49 -6.81
C ASP A 69 5.01 -14.92 -8.13
N GLY A 70 3.71 -14.63 -8.16
CA GLY A 70 2.98 -14.28 -9.37
C GLY A 70 2.68 -12.79 -9.53
N GLY A 71 2.43 -12.09 -8.43
CA GLY A 71 1.80 -10.77 -8.43
C GLY A 71 0.30 -10.85 -8.71
N LEU A 72 -0.27 -9.82 -9.34
CA LEU A 72 -1.66 -9.84 -9.80
C LEU A 72 -1.76 -10.49 -11.19
N THR A 73 -2.89 -11.13 -11.47
CA THR A 73 -3.28 -11.48 -12.84
C THR A 73 -3.52 -10.22 -13.66
N ARG A 74 -3.54 -10.35 -14.99
CA ARG A 74 -3.77 -9.20 -15.87
C ARG A 74 -5.16 -8.58 -15.65
N THR A 75 -6.17 -9.41 -15.45
CA THR A 75 -7.55 -8.97 -15.19
C THR A 75 -7.65 -8.21 -13.86
N GLU A 76 -7.05 -8.72 -12.79
CA GLU A 76 -7.01 -8.03 -11.49
C GLU A 76 -6.29 -6.70 -11.59
N PHE A 77 -5.14 -6.65 -12.28
CA PHE A 77 -4.39 -5.42 -12.47
C PHE A 77 -5.20 -4.36 -13.23
N GLU A 78 -5.83 -4.72 -14.35
CA GLU A 78 -6.60 -3.75 -15.14
C GLU A 78 -7.82 -3.22 -14.38
N ALA A 79 -8.56 -4.12 -13.71
CA ALA A 79 -9.70 -3.74 -12.88
C ALA A 79 -9.27 -2.82 -11.73
N ALA A 80 -8.21 -3.18 -11.00
CA ALA A 80 -7.72 -2.38 -9.89
C ALA A 80 -7.11 -1.05 -10.35
N ARG A 81 -6.47 -1.01 -11.52
CA ARG A 81 -5.96 0.23 -12.12
C ARG A 81 -7.10 1.19 -12.46
N LEU A 82 -8.16 0.68 -13.07
CA LEU A 82 -9.35 1.48 -13.36
C LEU A 82 -9.99 2.00 -12.08
N GLY A 83 -10.16 1.14 -11.06
CA GLY A 83 -10.68 1.52 -9.75
C GLY A 83 -9.82 2.58 -9.06
N ALA A 84 -8.49 2.44 -9.09
CA ALA A 84 -7.56 3.42 -8.52
C ALA A 84 -7.64 4.77 -9.25
N VAL A 85 -7.77 4.77 -10.58
CA VAL A 85 -7.96 5.99 -11.36
C VAL A 85 -9.28 6.67 -10.99
N ALA A 86 -10.38 5.91 -10.88
CA ALA A 86 -11.68 6.45 -10.48
C ALA A 86 -11.67 7.01 -9.06
N ASN A 87 -11.06 6.29 -8.10
CA ASN A 87 -10.89 6.74 -6.72
C ASN A 87 -10.12 8.06 -6.65
N TYR A 88 -9.03 8.16 -7.42
CA TYR A 88 -8.23 9.37 -7.46
C TYR A 88 -8.96 10.54 -8.14
N ALA A 89 -9.68 10.28 -9.25
CA ALA A 89 -10.45 11.31 -9.94
C ALA A 89 -11.49 11.95 -9.02
N ARG A 90 -12.27 11.12 -8.30
CA ARG A 90 -13.23 11.59 -7.30
C ARG A 90 -12.56 12.38 -6.19
N ARG A 91 -11.40 11.92 -5.70
CA ARG A 91 -10.63 12.63 -4.68
C ARG A 91 -10.24 14.04 -5.14
N LEU A 92 -9.96 14.23 -6.42
CA LEU A 92 -9.66 15.55 -6.98
C LEU A 92 -10.90 16.44 -7.17
N GLU A 93 -12.12 15.97 -6.97
CA GLU A 93 -13.31 16.84 -6.96
C GLU A 93 -13.42 17.63 -5.65
N GLN A 94 -12.70 17.20 -4.60
CA GLN A 94 -12.74 17.81 -3.28
C GLN A 94 -11.55 18.76 -3.11
N ALA A 95 -11.83 20.04 -2.83
CA ALA A 95 -10.81 21.09 -2.77
C ALA A 95 -9.75 20.87 -1.67
N ASP A 96 -10.18 20.37 -0.51
CA ASP A 96 -9.31 19.97 0.60
C ASP A 96 -8.37 18.82 0.19
N ALA A 97 -8.88 17.82 -0.50
CA ALA A 97 -8.08 16.68 -0.94
C ALA A 97 -7.11 17.04 -2.09
N GLN A 98 -7.47 17.99 -2.96
CA GLN A 98 -6.53 18.58 -3.92
C GLN A 98 -5.38 19.30 -3.19
N LEU A 99 -5.70 20.14 -2.20
CA LEU A 99 -4.70 20.86 -1.40
C LEU A 99 -3.74 19.88 -0.71
N VAL A 100 -4.26 18.86 -0.03
CA VAL A 100 -3.44 17.82 0.61
C VAL A 100 -2.55 17.10 -0.40
N SER A 101 -3.07 16.80 -1.59
CA SER A 101 -2.28 16.11 -2.64
C SER A 101 -1.12 16.97 -3.15
N VAL A 102 -1.34 18.28 -3.32
CA VAL A 102 -0.27 19.23 -3.71
C VAL A 102 0.74 19.40 -2.58
N LEU A 103 0.28 19.59 -1.33
CA LEU A 103 1.14 19.77 -0.17
C LEU A 103 2.03 18.54 0.05
N LEU A 104 1.48 17.33 -0.06
CA LEU A 104 2.27 16.10 0.05
C LEU A 104 3.29 15.99 -1.08
N ALA A 105 2.93 16.32 -2.33
CA ALA A 105 3.89 16.31 -3.43
C ALA A 105 5.08 17.24 -3.13
N LEU A 106 4.82 18.47 -2.69
CA LEU A 106 5.86 19.43 -2.31
C LEU A 106 6.68 18.96 -1.09
N PHE A 107 6.03 18.38 -0.08
CA PHE A 107 6.68 17.81 1.10
C PHE A 107 7.65 16.67 0.73
N TYR A 108 7.29 15.85 -0.27
CA TYR A 108 8.16 14.82 -0.83
C TYR A 108 9.19 15.34 -1.85
N HIS A 109 9.36 16.66 -1.95
CA HIS A 109 10.23 17.32 -2.93
C HIS A 109 9.89 16.97 -4.40
N GLU A 110 8.65 16.56 -4.66
CA GLU A 110 8.08 16.45 -6.00
C GLU A 110 7.47 17.79 -6.44
N LYS A 111 7.17 17.90 -7.74
CA LYS A 111 6.45 19.06 -8.27
C LYS A 111 4.98 19.03 -7.84
N ALA A 112 4.39 20.19 -7.56
CA ALA A 112 2.96 20.34 -7.23
C ALA A 112 2.03 19.65 -8.26
N GLU A 113 2.37 19.73 -9.55
CA GLU A 113 1.63 19.09 -10.64
C GLU A 113 1.49 17.56 -10.47
N ASN A 114 2.44 16.90 -9.79
CA ASN A 114 2.37 15.46 -9.56
C ASN A 114 1.23 15.07 -8.62
N GLY A 115 0.89 15.94 -7.68
CA GLY A 115 -0.24 15.75 -6.76
C GLY A 115 -1.59 15.81 -7.49
N LEU A 116 -1.69 16.60 -8.56
CA LEU A 116 -2.92 16.74 -9.35
C LEU A 116 -2.98 15.74 -10.52
N ASN A 117 -1.83 15.33 -11.07
CA ASN A 117 -1.75 14.48 -12.26
C ASN A 117 -1.56 12.98 -11.98
N ALA A 118 -1.87 12.51 -10.77
CA ALA A 118 -1.64 11.10 -10.44
C ALA A 118 -2.50 10.13 -11.27
N THR A 119 -3.70 10.53 -11.73
CA THR A 119 -4.54 9.73 -12.63
C THR A 119 -3.80 9.36 -13.92
N THR A 120 -3.06 10.31 -14.51
CA THR A 120 -2.22 10.08 -15.69
C THR A 120 -1.09 9.10 -15.39
N ARG A 121 -0.44 9.21 -14.22
CA ARG A 121 0.62 8.28 -13.78
C ARG A 121 0.06 6.86 -13.61
N LEU A 122 -1.09 6.72 -12.96
CA LEU A 122 -1.77 5.43 -12.76
C LEU A 122 -2.12 4.76 -14.09
N ARG A 123 -2.66 5.52 -15.07
CA ARG A 123 -2.98 5.00 -16.41
C ARG A 123 -1.74 4.54 -17.18
N LYS A 124 -0.60 5.24 -17.04
CA LYS A 124 0.65 4.91 -17.74
C LYS A 124 1.40 3.72 -17.12
N LEU A 125 1.05 3.29 -15.91
CA LEU A 125 1.73 2.19 -15.26
C LEU A 125 1.52 0.89 -16.03
N ARG A 126 2.61 0.19 -16.33
CA ARG A 126 2.59 -1.09 -17.05
C ARG A 126 2.46 -2.26 -16.09
N TYR A 127 1.73 -3.29 -16.52
CA TYR A 127 1.51 -4.54 -15.77
C TYR A 127 2.81 -5.17 -15.26
N GLY A 128 3.82 -5.32 -16.13
CA GLY A 128 5.10 -5.92 -15.76
C GLY A 128 5.88 -5.10 -14.73
N ASP A 129 5.87 -3.78 -14.86
CA ASP A 129 6.53 -2.86 -13.92
C ASP A 129 5.85 -2.90 -12.54
N PHE A 130 4.52 -2.93 -12.53
CA PHE A 130 3.73 -3.07 -11.32
C PHE A 130 3.99 -4.40 -10.61
N ASN A 131 3.89 -5.53 -11.32
CA ASN A 131 4.09 -6.84 -10.71
C ASN A 131 5.53 -7.04 -10.23
N ARG A 132 6.53 -6.49 -10.91
CA ARG A 132 7.91 -6.49 -10.41
C ARG A 132 8.01 -5.80 -9.03
N ALA A 133 7.32 -4.66 -8.85
CA ALA A 133 7.29 -3.97 -7.57
C ALA A 133 6.52 -4.76 -6.49
N VAL A 134 5.36 -5.34 -6.83
CA VAL A 134 4.58 -6.19 -5.91
C VAL A 134 5.41 -7.37 -5.42
N ARG A 135 6.05 -8.10 -6.34
CA ARG A 135 6.91 -9.24 -5.98
C ARG A 135 8.02 -8.80 -5.03
N ARG A 136 8.65 -7.64 -5.26
CA ARG A 136 9.66 -7.09 -4.34
C ARG A 136 9.10 -6.79 -2.94
N CYS A 137 7.86 -6.31 -2.84
CA CYS A 137 7.21 -6.06 -1.56
C CYS A 137 6.93 -7.34 -0.77
N PHE A 138 6.64 -8.46 -1.45
CA PHE A 138 6.30 -9.74 -0.82
C PHE A 138 7.41 -10.80 -0.91
N ALA A 139 8.59 -10.49 -1.47
CA ALA A 139 9.69 -11.44 -1.66
C ALA A 139 10.34 -11.94 -0.37
N GLY A 140 10.12 -11.23 0.75
CA GLY A 140 10.58 -11.63 2.07
C GLY A 140 9.55 -12.51 2.79
N GLU A 141 10.00 -13.15 3.86
CA GLU A 141 9.08 -13.84 4.76
C GLU A 141 8.14 -12.85 5.46
N PRO A 142 6.91 -13.26 5.81
CA PRO A 142 6.08 -12.51 6.72
C PRO A 142 6.82 -12.36 8.04
N GLN A 143 7.36 -11.16 8.31
CA GLN A 143 8.24 -10.96 9.45
C GLN A 143 7.48 -10.95 10.78
N ILE A 144 6.19 -10.63 10.76
CA ILE A 144 5.36 -10.44 11.95
C ILE A 144 3.96 -10.98 11.67
N ALA A 145 3.46 -11.81 12.59
CA ALA A 145 2.05 -12.21 12.67
C ALA A 145 1.49 -11.76 14.02
N VAL A 146 0.30 -11.18 14.02
CA VAL A 146 -0.39 -10.72 15.24
C VAL A 146 -1.78 -11.33 15.25
N ILE A 147 -2.09 -12.11 16.29
CA ILE A 147 -3.44 -12.55 16.60
C ILE A 147 -3.83 -11.88 17.91
N ALA A 148 -4.88 -11.07 17.88
CA ALA A 148 -5.43 -10.42 19.06
C ALA A 148 -6.84 -10.95 19.30
N GLY A 149 -7.08 -11.49 20.50
CA GLY A 149 -8.37 -12.06 20.87
C GLY A 149 -8.31 -12.93 22.12
N PRO A 150 -9.47 -13.37 22.64
CA PRO A 150 -9.59 -14.09 23.92
C PRO A 150 -8.90 -15.46 23.95
N SER A 151 -8.56 -16.01 22.79
CA SER A 151 -7.83 -17.29 22.66
C SER A 151 -6.51 -17.14 21.91
N ALA A 152 -5.95 -15.92 21.88
CA ALA A 152 -4.70 -15.66 21.18
C ALA A 152 -3.54 -16.43 21.82
N GLN A 153 -2.94 -17.34 21.05
CA GLN A 153 -1.68 -17.98 21.41
C GLN A 153 -0.53 -17.28 20.66
N PRO A 154 0.70 -17.30 21.22
CA PRO A 154 1.88 -16.80 20.52
C PRO A 154 2.07 -17.55 19.21
N VAL A 155 1.98 -16.83 18.09
CA VAL A 155 2.22 -17.42 16.77
C VAL A 155 3.69 -17.27 16.43
N ALA A 156 4.35 -18.39 16.12
CA ALA A 156 5.70 -18.34 15.58
C ALA A 156 5.68 -17.62 14.21
N PRO A 157 6.70 -16.80 13.88
CA PRO A 157 6.80 -16.23 12.54
C PRO A 157 6.84 -17.36 11.50
N ALA A 158 6.11 -17.19 10.40
CA ALA A 158 6.02 -18.19 9.34
C ALA A 158 7.42 -18.55 8.79
N ALA A 159 7.64 -19.84 8.55
CA ALA A 159 8.90 -20.58 8.37
C ALA A 159 10.05 -19.94 7.54
N LYS A 160 11.28 -20.05 8.09
CA LYS A 160 12.62 -19.63 7.62
C LYS A 160 12.96 -19.93 6.13
N ARG A 161 12.77 -18.97 5.24
CA ARG A 161 13.51 -18.72 3.98
C ARG A 161 14.70 -17.79 4.25
N ALA A 162 15.82 -18.07 3.60
CA ALA A 162 17.10 -17.42 3.83
C ALA A 162 17.02 -15.87 3.81
N ARG A 163 17.59 -15.28 4.85
CA ARG A 163 17.59 -13.85 5.18
C ARG A 163 18.20 -13.02 4.04
N GLY A 164 17.37 -12.35 3.24
CA GLY A 164 17.80 -11.27 2.36
C GLY A 164 18.35 -10.09 3.19
N LYS A 165 19.41 -9.44 2.67
CA LYS A 165 20.20 -8.40 3.34
C LYS A 165 19.34 -7.35 4.08
N ARG A 166 19.79 -7.01 5.30
CA ARG A 166 19.26 -6.01 6.25
C ARG A 166 18.79 -4.74 5.52
N ALA A 167 17.61 -4.24 5.91
CA ALA A 167 17.08 -2.97 5.44
C ALA A 167 18.13 -1.85 5.61
N PRO A 168 18.28 -0.93 4.63
CA PRO A 168 19.19 0.21 4.78
C PRO A 168 18.76 1.06 5.99
N GLU A 169 19.76 1.60 6.70
CA GLU A 169 19.54 2.56 7.79
C GLU A 169 18.60 3.68 7.34
N GLN A 170 17.70 4.07 8.25
CA GLN A 170 16.76 5.15 8.00
C GLN A 170 17.57 6.42 7.69
N PRO A 171 17.40 7.05 6.52
CA PRO A 171 18.02 8.35 6.29
C PRO A 171 17.43 9.34 7.30
N GLU A 172 18.28 10.06 8.02
CA GLU A 172 17.87 11.18 8.84
C GLU A 172 17.09 12.15 7.97
N LEU A 173 15.83 12.40 8.35
CA LEU A 173 15.00 13.36 7.65
C LEU A 173 15.61 14.74 7.88
N PRO A 174 15.92 15.52 6.83
CA PRO A 174 16.33 16.90 7.02
C PRO A 174 15.17 17.63 7.68
N LEU A 175 15.27 17.87 8.99
CA LEU A 175 14.38 18.78 9.68
C LEU A 175 14.43 20.10 8.92
N TYR A 176 13.29 20.54 8.41
CA TYR A 176 13.16 21.84 7.76
C TYR A 176 13.67 22.90 8.73
N LYS A 177 14.89 23.42 8.49
CA LYS A 177 15.46 24.50 9.30
C LYS A 177 14.70 25.77 8.94
N ALA A 178 13.77 26.17 9.81
CA ALA A 178 13.06 27.44 9.72
C ALA A 178 14.06 28.61 9.82
N GLY A 179 14.69 28.97 8.70
CA GLY A 179 15.71 30.03 8.69
C GLY A 179 16.20 30.45 7.29
N GLU A 180 16.09 29.60 6.26
CA GLU A 180 16.70 29.90 4.95
C GLU A 180 15.78 30.66 3.97
N ALA A 181 14.52 30.92 4.32
CA ALA A 181 13.55 31.57 3.44
C ALA A 181 13.75 33.09 3.23
N ARG A 182 14.80 33.72 3.80
CA ARG A 182 14.98 35.19 3.72
C ARG A 182 15.74 35.73 2.51
N LYS A 183 16.28 34.90 1.60
CA LYS A 183 17.18 35.41 0.53
C LYS A 183 16.61 35.55 -0.88
N ASN A 184 15.39 35.07 -1.19
CA ASN A 184 14.87 35.11 -2.57
C ASN A 184 13.56 35.90 -2.78
N SER A 185 13.26 36.92 -1.97
CA SER A 185 12.18 37.87 -2.26
C SER A 185 12.68 39.04 -3.15
N ARG A 186 12.93 38.77 -4.43
CA ARG A 186 12.93 39.81 -5.48
C ARG A 186 12.19 39.29 -6.70
N ILE A 187 10.89 39.12 -6.56
CA ILE A 187 9.99 39.10 -7.72
C ILE A 187 9.83 40.56 -8.14
N LYS A 188 10.53 40.97 -9.21
CA LYS A 188 10.29 42.25 -9.87
C LYS A 188 8.92 42.15 -10.57
N ALA A 189 7.90 42.78 -9.99
CA ALA A 189 6.69 43.11 -10.72
C ALA A 189 7.05 44.14 -11.80
N LYS A 190 6.74 43.83 -13.05
CA LYS A 190 6.69 44.80 -14.14
C LYS A 190 5.27 44.74 -14.70
N ILE A 191 4.55 45.85 -14.49
CA ILE A 191 3.32 46.23 -15.17
C ILE A 191 3.66 46.49 -16.63
#